data_AF-A0A919ZYL5-F1
#
_entry.id   AF-A0A919ZYL5-F1
#
_cell.length_a   1.000
_cell.length_b   1.000
_cell.length_c   1.000
_cell.angle_alpha   90.00
_cell.angle_beta   90.00
_cell.angle_gamma   90.00
#
_symmetry.space_group_name_H-M   'P 1'
#
loop_
_entity.id
_entity.type
_entity.pdbx_description
1 polymer ?
#
loop_
_entity_poly.entity_id
_entity_poly.type
_entity_poly.pdbx_seq_one_letter_code
_entity_poly.pdbx_strand_id
1 'polypeptide(L)'
;MQSGVIKFGLMERVLFGQPAANAVIDEIERIGASRVFLLVGGTLNRETNEVDKIKGALGDKFCGLHDSMPAHSPEMLSSSVLIPLVLRRQTY
;
A
#
# COMPACT_ATOMS: atom_id res chain seq x y z
N MET A 1 -23.66 -11.41 -25.44
CA MET A 1 -23.46 -10.90 -24.06
C MET A 1 -22.20 -11.55 -23.52
N GLN A 2 -21.14 -10.79 -23.22
CA GLN A 2 -20.03 -11.31 -22.44
C GLN A 2 -20.43 -11.36 -20.97
N SER A 3 -20.28 -12.52 -20.35
CA SER A 3 -20.43 -12.70 -18.91
C SER A 3 -19.04 -12.80 -18.30
N GLY A 4 -18.81 -12.11 -17.19
CA GLY A 4 -17.56 -12.12 -16.44
C GLY A 4 -17.84 -12.08 -14.95
N VAL A 5 -16.97 -12.70 -14.16
CA VAL A 5 -17.01 -12.65 -12.70
C VAL A 5 -15.78 -11.91 -12.23
N ILE A 6 -15.97 -10.74 -11.61
CA ILE A 6 -14.89 -10.01 -10.95
C ILE A 6 -14.89 -10.43 -9.48
N LYS A 7 -13.85 -11.17 -9.08
CA LYS A 7 -13.62 -11.50 -7.68
C LYS A 7 -12.81 -10.38 -7.04
N PHE A 8 -13.45 -9.60 -6.18
CA PHE A 8 -12.74 -8.70 -5.28
C PHE A 8 -12.14 -9.53 -4.14
N GLY A 9 -10.85 -9.34 -3.86
CA GLY A 9 -10.24 -9.90 -2.65
C GLY A 9 -10.88 -9.33 -1.40
N LEU A 10 -10.84 -10.07 -0.29
CA LEU A 10 -11.33 -9.57 1.00
C LEU A 10 -10.46 -8.38 1.44
N MET A 11 -11.05 -7.19 1.49
CA MET A 11 -10.45 -6.04 2.13
C MET A 11 -10.56 -6.23 3.64
N GLU A 12 -9.43 -6.50 4.30
CA GLU A 12 -9.43 -6.88 5.72
C GLU A 12 -9.81 -5.70 6.62
N ARG A 13 -9.16 -4.53 6.44
CA ARG A 13 -9.35 -3.33 7.29
C ARG A 13 -9.10 -2.05 6.51
N VAL A 14 -9.82 -0.99 6.89
CA VAL A 14 -9.60 0.38 6.41
C VAL A 14 -9.40 1.28 7.63
N LEU A 15 -8.25 1.96 7.70
CA LEU A 15 -7.95 2.95 8.73
C LEU A 15 -8.14 4.34 8.15
N PHE A 16 -8.87 5.22 8.85
CA PHE A 16 -9.14 6.59 8.43
C PHE A 16 -9.16 7.54 9.62
N GLY A 17 -9.07 8.86 9.37
CA GLY A 17 -9.08 9.88 10.42
C GLY A 17 -7.73 10.12 11.12
N GLN A 18 -6.65 9.51 10.61
CA GLN A 18 -5.30 9.72 11.10
C GLN A 18 -4.29 9.82 9.94
N PRO A 19 -3.10 10.41 10.18
CA PRO A 19 -2.04 10.45 9.17
C PRO A 19 -1.66 9.06 8.66
N ALA A 20 -1.46 8.92 7.34
CA ALA A 20 -1.17 7.65 6.71
C ALA A 20 0.12 6.99 7.25
N ALA A 21 1.14 7.78 7.54
CA ALA A 21 2.39 7.30 8.14
C ALA A 21 2.15 6.59 9.48
N ASN A 22 1.34 7.17 10.36
CA ASN A 22 1.03 6.57 11.66
C ASN A 22 0.24 5.27 11.49
N ALA A 23 -0.80 5.28 10.65
CA ALA A 23 -1.60 4.09 10.38
C ALA A 23 -0.78 2.93 9.82
N VAL A 24 0.21 3.22 8.95
CA VAL A 24 1.11 2.21 8.38
C VAL A 24 2.02 1.64 9.46
N ILE A 25 2.58 2.45 10.36
CA ILE A 25 3.43 1.98 11.46
C ILE A 25 2.65 1.09 12.43
N ASP A 26 1.47 1.53 12.87
CA ASP A 26 0.61 0.75 13.76
C ASP A 26 0.28 -0.62 13.15
N GLU A 27 0.03 -0.66 11.84
CA GLU A 27 -0.29 -1.89 11.15
C GLU A 27 0.91 -2.82 11.00
N ILE A 28 2.10 -2.27 10.71
CA ILE A 28 3.36 -3.01 10.66
C ILE A 28 3.69 -3.64 12.01
N GLU A 29 3.49 -2.90 13.09
CA GLU A 29 3.68 -3.39 14.45
C GLU A 29 2.67 -4.50 14.79
N ARG A 30 1.39 -4.31 14.45
CA ARG A 30 0.34 -5.31 14.66
C ARG A 30 0.65 -6.65 13.99
N ILE A 31 1.15 -6.61 12.75
CA ILE A 31 1.47 -7.83 11.99
C ILE A 31 2.90 -8.35 12.26
N GLY A 32 3.71 -7.61 13.03
CA GLY A 32 5.09 -7.98 13.34
C GLY A 32 6.04 -7.92 12.12
N ALA A 33 5.79 -7.03 11.17
CA ALA A 33 6.61 -6.92 9.96
C ALA A 33 7.98 -6.27 10.25
N SER A 34 9.05 -6.89 9.74
CA SER A 34 10.42 -6.40 9.92
C SER A 34 10.99 -5.71 8.67
N ARG A 35 10.43 -5.97 7.49
CA ARG A 35 10.82 -5.37 6.22
C ARG A 35 9.60 -5.02 5.40
N VAL A 36 9.59 -3.80 4.87
CA VAL A 36 8.43 -3.16 4.25
C VAL A 36 8.83 -2.61 2.89
N PHE A 37 8.18 -3.14 1.86
CA PHE A 37 8.27 -2.65 0.49
C PHE A 37 6.99 -1.89 0.16
N LEU A 38 7.13 -0.65 -0.32
CA LEU A 38 6.01 0.20 -0.65
C LEU A 38 5.67 0.07 -2.14
N LEU A 39 4.38 -0.08 -2.42
CA LEU A 39 3.80 -0.09 -3.74
C LEU A 39 2.86 1.12 -3.80
N VAL A 40 3.19 2.12 -4.62
CA VAL A 40 2.43 3.38 -4.68
C VAL A 40 2.13 3.77 -6.12
N GLY A 41 1.05 4.52 -6.35
CA GLY A 41 0.79 5.12 -7.64
C GLY A 41 1.77 6.25 -7.94
N GLY A 42 2.20 6.38 -9.20
CA GLY A 42 3.21 7.36 -9.60
C GLY A 42 2.78 8.81 -9.36
N THR A 43 1.50 9.11 -9.57
CA THR A 43 0.94 10.43 -9.26
C THR A 43 1.01 10.75 -7.76
N LEU A 44 0.66 9.79 -6.90
CA LEU A 44 0.71 9.98 -5.44
C LEU A 44 2.15 10.24 -4.97
N ASN A 45 3.12 9.51 -5.54
CA ASN A 45 4.53 9.70 -5.20
C ASN A 45 5.11 11.02 -5.72
N ARG A 46 4.68 11.48 -6.91
CA ARG A 46 5.25 12.68 -7.56
C ARG A 46 4.60 13.99 -7.12
N GLU A 47 3.30 13.96 -6.82
CA GLU A 47 2.52 15.16 -6.54
C GLU A 47 2.29 15.38 -5.03
N THR A 48 2.64 14.40 -4.19
CA THR A 48 2.47 14.51 -2.74
C THR A 48 3.71 14.08 -1.98
N ASN A 49 3.92 14.67 -0.81
CA ASN A 49 4.99 14.28 0.12
C ASN A 49 4.57 13.14 1.07
N GLU A 50 3.41 12.52 0.86
CA GLU A 50 2.88 11.50 1.78
C GLU A 50 3.73 10.23 1.78
N VAL A 51 4.23 9.81 0.61
CA VAL A 51 5.09 8.64 0.50
C VAL A 51 6.43 8.85 1.21
N ASP A 52 7.00 10.04 1.13
CA ASP A 52 8.24 10.37 1.85
C ASP A 52 8.05 10.41 3.36
N LYS A 53 6.91 10.90 3.86
CA LYS A 53 6.57 10.82 5.28
C LYS A 53 6.49 9.37 5.76
N ILE A 54 5.86 8.50 4.98
CA ILE A 54 5.77 7.06 5.30
C ILE A 54 7.18 6.45 5.30
N LYS A 55 8.00 6.71 4.28
CA LYS A 55 9.39 6.24 4.21
C LYS A 55 10.20 6.68 5.43
N GLY A 56 10.07 7.95 5.83
CA GLY A 56 10.73 8.49 7.02
C GLY A 56 10.27 7.79 8.30
N ALA A 57 8.97 7.55 8.45
CA ALA A 57 8.42 6.84 9.60
C ALA A 57 8.87 5.37 9.68
N LEU A 58 9.04 4.71 8.53
CA LEU A 58 9.47 3.31 8.46
C LEU A 58 10.92 3.10 8.90
N GLY A 59 11.79 4.09 8.68
CA GLY A 59 13.22 4.01 9.01
C GLY A 59 13.86 2.74 8.45
N ASP A 60 14.54 1.99 9.31
CA ASP A 60 15.28 0.77 8.96
C ASP A 60 14.41 -0.39 8.44
N LYS A 61 13.09 -0.31 8.62
CA LYS A 61 12.17 -1.32 8.08
C LYS A 61 11.92 -1.13 6.59
N PHE A 62 12.19 0.06 6.04
CA PHE A 62 11.96 0.36 4.63
C PHE A 62 13.00 -0.35 3.75
N CYS A 63 12.55 -1.22 2.84
CA CYS A 63 13.43 -1.96 1.94
C CYS A 63 13.31 -1.57 0.46
N GLY A 64 12.35 -0.71 0.10
CA GLY A 64 12.21 -0.20 -1.25
C GLY A 64 10.81 0.32 -1.58
N LEU A 65 10.72 1.02 -2.71
CA LEU A 65 9.51 1.61 -3.24
C LEU A 65 9.40 1.27 -4.72
N HIS A 66 8.21 0.91 -5.18
CA HIS A 66 7.86 0.93 -6.59
C HIS A 66 6.68 1.87 -6.80
N ASP A 67 6.90 2.90 -7.61
CA ASP A 67 5.95 3.99 -7.86
C ASP A 67 5.43 4.03 -9.30
N SER A 68 5.93 3.17 -10.18
CA SER A 68 5.48 3.09 -11.57
C SER A 68 4.24 2.20 -11.72
N MET A 69 3.38 2.12 -10.69
CA MET A 69 2.07 1.50 -10.86
C MET A 69 1.28 2.27 -11.92
N PRO A 70 0.91 1.63 -13.04
CA PRO A 70 0.10 2.28 -14.05
C PRO A 70 -1.22 2.75 -13.44
N ALA A 71 -1.66 3.95 -13.80
CA ALA A 71 -2.95 4.46 -13.38
C ALA A 71 -4.02 3.47 -13.84
N HIS A 72 -4.72 2.87 -12.89
CA HIS A 72 -5.88 2.03 -13.18
C HIS A 72 -6.94 2.92 -13.83
N SER A 73 -7.09 2.81 -15.15
CA SER A 73 -8.25 3.35 -15.87
C SER A 73 -9.47 2.45 -15.60
N PRO A 74 -10.69 2.99 -15.65
CA PRO A 74 -11.77 2.58 -14.75
C PRO A 74 -12.61 1.43 -15.31
N GLU A 75 -12.46 0.24 -14.73
CA GLU A 75 -13.60 -0.69 -14.54
C GLU A 75 -13.79 -1.07 -13.06
N MET A 76 -12.97 -0.52 -12.17
CA MET A 76 -12.97 -0.90 -10.76
C MET A 76 -13.12 0.35 -9.90
N LEU A 77 -14.38 0.72 -9.65
CA LEU A 77 -14.73 1.56 -8.50
C LEU A 77 -14.14 0.92 -7.25
N SER A 78 -13.14 1.56 -6.66
CA SER A 78 -13.22 2.05 -5.29
C SER A 78 -11.91 2.73 -4.96
N SER A 79 -12.00 4.00 -4.60
CA SER A 79 -10.95 4.73 -3.92
C SER A 79 -10.57 3.98 -2.65
N SER A 80 -9.58 3.12 -2.75
CA SER A 80 -8.97 2.44 -1.63
C SER A 80 -7.51 2.34 -2.00
N VAL A 81 -6.69 3.08 -1.27
CA VAL A 81 -5.23 2.98 -1.31
C VAL A 81 -4.90 1.56 -0.84
N LEU A 82 -4.97 0.61 -1.76
CA LEU A 82 -4.41 -0.71 -1.60
C LEU A 82 -2.91 -0.49 -1.72
N ILE A 83 -2.22 -0.45 -0.58
CA ILE A 83 -0.81 -0.78 -0.52
C ILE A 83 -0.81 -2.31 -0.41
N PRO A 84 -0.53 -3.09 -1.47
CA PRO A 84 -0.13 -4.46 -1.24
C PRO A 84 1.24 -4.38 -0.56
N LEU A 85 1.25 -4.47 0.77
CA LEU A 85 2.45 -4.74 1.51
C LEU A 85 2.87 -6.17 1.16
N VAL A 86 3.67 -6.31 0.09
CA VAL A 86 4.26 -7.59 -0.30
C VAL A 86 5.33 -7.93 0.74
N LEU A 87 4.91 -8.56 1.84
CA LEU A 87 5.79 -9.26 2.76
C LEU A 87 6.30 -10.52 2.07
N ARG A 88 7.44 -10.43 1.39
CA ARG A 88 8.18 -11.63 1.02
C ARG A 88 8.81 -12.21 2.29
N ARG A 89 8.15 -13.20 2.88
CA ARG A 89 8.69 -14.06 3.95
C ARG A 89 9.85 -14.87 3.33
N GLN A 90 11.07 -14.37 3.46
CA GLN A 90 12.26 -15.12 3.08
C GLN A 90 12.54 -16.12 4.20
N THR A 91 11.93 -17.31 4.11
CA THR A 91 12.41 -18.48 4.84
C THR A 91 13.58 -19.07 4.06
N TYR A 92 14.75 -19.08 4.73
CA TYR A 92 16.00 -19.80 4.49
C TYR A 92 16.35 -20.23 3.06
#